data_AF-A0A940UCX3-F1
#
_entry.id   AF-A0A940UCX3-F1
#
_cell.length_a   1.000
_cell.length_b   1.000
_cell.length_c   1.000
_cell.angle_alpha   90.00
_cell.angle_beta   90.00
_cell.angle_gamma   90.00
#
_symmetry.space_group_name_H-M   'P 1'
#
loop_
_entity.id
_entity.type
_entity.pdbx_description
1 polymer ?
#
loop_
_entity_poly.entity_id
_entity_poly.type
_entity_poly.pdbx_seq_one_letter_code
_entity_poly.pdbx_strand_id
1 'polypeptide(L)'
;MKDLKTAILLFLAFTIICGGIYPAVVTGIAQVAFPAQANGSFITDESGTETGSRLIGQPFSASQYFWPRPSATTGFAYNPLASGGSNYGPTNPVYLKTVGDRVK
;
A
#
# COMPACT_ATOMS: atom_id res chain seq x y z
N MET A 1 -19.25 -0.71 -40.95
CA MET A 1 -18.59 0.60 -40.71
C MET A 1 -19.37 1.55 -39.80
N LYS A 2 -20.72 1.55 -39.79
CA LYS A 2 -21.51 2.44 -38.90
C LYS A 2 -21.26 2.18 -37.41
N ASP A 3 -21.13 0.91 -37.01
CA ASP A 3 -20.95 0.56 -35.60
C ASP A 3 -19.55 0.88 -35.06
N LEU A 4 -18.54 0.95 -35.95
CA LEU A 4 -17.16 1.25 -35.57
C LEU A 4 -17.05 2.67 -34.98
N LYS A 5 -17.77 3.64 -35.56
CA LYS A 5 -17.82 5.01 -35.05
C LYS A 5 -18.44 5.04 -33.65
N THR A 6 -19.57 4.36 -33.47
CA THR A 6 -20.26 4.28 -32.17
C THR A 6 -19.40 3.61 -31.11
N ALA A 7 -18.73 2.51 -31.46
CA ALA A 7 -17.84 1.78 -30.55
C ALA A 7 -16.66 2.65 -30.09
N ILE A 8 -15.99 3.37 -30.99
CA ILE A 8 -14.89 4.28 -30.65
C ILE A 8 -15.37 5.41 -29.73
N LEU A 9 -16.53 6.01 -30.03
CA LEU A 9 -17.08 7.09 -29.20
C LEU A 9 -17.41 6.60 -27.79
N LEU A 10 -18.03 5.43 -27.65
CA LEU A 10 -18.31 4.85 -26.33
C LEU A 10 -17.02 4.51 -25.57
N PHE A 11 -16.03 3.94 -26.25
CA PHE A 11 -14.73 3.65 -25.66
C PHE A 11 -14.06 4.92 -25.10
N LEU A 12 -14.03 6.00 -25.91
CA LEU A 12 -13.47 7.28 -25.47
C LEU A 12 -14.28 7.90 -24.33
N ALA A 13 -15.62 7.86 -24.43
CA ALA A 13 -16.50 8.40 -23.39
C ALA A 13 -16.24 7.70 -22.04
N PHE A 14 -16.21 6.36 -22.00
CA PHE A 14 -15.94 5.63 -20.77
C PHE A 14 -14.50 5.76 -20.29
N THR A 15 -13.53 5.92 -21.19
CA THR A 15 -12.14 6.23 -20.80
C THR A 15 -12.06 7.56 -20.07
N ILE A 16 -12.74 8.60 -20.59
CA ILE A 16 -12.77 9.93 -19.95
C ILE A 16 -13.53 9.88 -18.63
N ILE A 17 -14.70 9.22 -18.60
CA ILE A 17 -15.52 9.15 -17.39
C ILE A 17 -14.81 8.35 -16.29
N CYS A 18 -14.37 7.13 -16.58
CA CYS A 18 -13.81 6.23 -15.57
C CYS A 18 -12.34 6.52 -15.26
N GLY A 19 -11.56 7.01 -16.23
CA GLY A 19 -10.13 7.29 -16.08
C GLY A 19 -9.81 8.74 -15.72
N GLY A 20 -10.74 9.67 -15.94
CA GLY A 20 -10.53 11.10 -15.70
C GLY A 20 -11.52 11.69 -14.70
N ILE A 21 -12.80 11.77 -15.08
CA ILE A 21 -13.83 12.45 -14.29
C ILE A 21 -13.98 11.80 -12.92
N TYR A 22 -14.16 10.48 -12.88
CA TYR A 22 -14.34 9.73 -11.64
C TYR A 22 -13.17 9.91 -10.66
N PRO A 23 -11.90 9.60 -11.00
CA PRO A 23 -10.79 9.77 -10.06
C PRO A 23 -10.59 11.24 -9.65
N ALA A 24 -10.83 12.21 -10.53
CA ALA A 24 -10.73 13.63 -10.19
C ALA A 24 -11.79 14.06 -9.15
N VAL A 25 -13.05 13.65 -9.34
CA VAL A 25 -14.15 13.96 -8.39
C VAL A 25 -13.88 13.29 -7.05
N VAL A 26 -13.50 12.00 -7.04
CA VAL A 26 -13.19 11.27 -5.81
C VAL A 26 -12.01 11.93 -5.07
N THR A 27 -10.95 12.28 -5.79
CA THR A 27 -9.78 12.97 -5.20
C THR A 27 -10.16 14.33 -4.63
N GLY A 28 -10.95 15.12 -5.37
CA GLY A 28 -11.40 16.43 -4.91
C GLY A 28 -12.23 16.34 -3.62
N ILE A 29 -13.18 15.41 -3.56
CA ILE A 29 -13.98 15.17 -2.36
C ILE A 29 -13.10 14.70 -1.20
N ALA A 30 -12.19 13.76 -1.45
CA ALA A 30 -11.29 13.22 -0.43
C ALA A 30 -10.38 14.31 0.18
N GLN A 31 -9.85 15.21 -0.65
CA GLN A 31 -9.00 16.31 -0.17
C GLN A 31 -9.78 17.34 0.66
N VAL A 32 -11.04 17.62 0.33
CA VAL A 32 -11.87 18.56 1.11
C VAL A 32 -12.35 17.94 2.42
N ALA A 33 -12.81 16.70 2.39
CA ALA A 33 -13.42 16.06 3.56
C ALA A 33 -12.40 15.38 4.48
N PHE A 34 -11.32 14.81 3.93
CA PHE A 34 -10.35 13.97 4.64
C PHE A 34 -8.90 14.22 4.19
N PRO A 35 -8.39 15.46 4.24
CA PRO A 35 -7.08 15.81 3.68
C PRO A 35 -5.93 15.00 4.30
N ALA A 36 -5.92 14.78 5.62
CA ALA A 36 -4.84 14.02 6.27
C ALA A 36 -4.77 12.58 5.75
N GLN A 37 -5.92 11.92 5.60
CA GLN A 37 -6.01 10.54 5.12
C GLN A 37 -5.74 10.43 3.62
N ALA A 38 -6.27 11.36 2.82
CA ALA A 38 -6.07 11.41 1.37
C ALA A 38 -4.59 11.58 1.01
N ASN A 39 -3.83 12.30 1.84
CA ASN A 39 -2.39 12.48 1.66
C ASN A 39 -1.53 11.41 2.35
N GLY A 40 -2.12 10.34 2.89
CA GLY A 40 -1.37 9.18 3.40
C GLY A 40 -1.22 9.08 4.92
N SER A 41 -1.89 9.93 5.70
CA SER A 41 -1.88 9.91 7.18
C SER A 41 -0.47 9.96 7.80
N PHE A 42 0.39 10.81 7.26
CA PHE A 42 1.76 10.99 7.76
C PHE A 42 1.80 11.46 9.22
N ILE A 43 2.86 11.04 9.91
CA ILE A 43 3.20 11.45 11.27
C ILE A 43 4.47 12.30 11.16
N THR A 44 4.41 13.50 11.72
CA THR A 44 5.53 14.44 11.77
C THR A 44 6.11 14.51 13.17
N ASP A 45 7.42 14.64 13.27
CA ASP A 45 8.08 14.94 14.54
C ASP A 45 7.96 16.42 14.95
N GLU A 46 8.57 16.78 16.08
CA GLU A 46 8.58 18.15 16.60
C GLU A 46 9.30 19.15 15.68
N SER A 47 10.19 18.67 14.80
CA SER A 47 10.87 19.49 13.79
C SER A 47 10.04 19.69 12.52
N GLY A 48 8.89 19.02 12.40
CA GLY A 48 8.04 19.02 11.21
C GLY A 48 8.48 18.02 10.14
N THR A 49 9.43 17.14 10.44
CA THR A 49 9.90 16.12 9.50
C THR A 49 8.95 14.92 9.50
N GLU A 50 8.55 14.45 8.32
CA GLU A 50 7.74 13.24 8.17
C GLU A 50 8.55 12.00 8.56
N THR A 51 8.15 11.31 9.61
CA THR A 51 8.86 10.14 10.15
C THR A 51 8.22 8.82 9.78
N GLY A 52 7.00 8.84 9.23
CA GLY A 52 6.27 7.66 8.82
C GLY A 52 4.78 7.96 8.59
N SER A 53 3.98 6.91 8.40
CA SER A 53 2.53 7.00 8.29
C SER A 53 1.87 6.16 9.38
N ARG A 54 0.71 6.62 9.86
CA ARG A 54 -0.11 5.90 10.84
C ARG A 54 -0.48 4.48 10.39
N LEU A 55 -0.47 4.21 9.08
CA LEU A 55 -0.87 2.92 8.51
C LEU A 55 0.30 2.03 8.10
N ILE A 56 1.54 2.51 8.20
CA ILE A 56 2.73 1.78 7.73
C ILE A 56 3.64 1.44 8.92
N GLY A 57 3.87 0.14 9.11
CA GLY A 57 4.85 -0.34 10.10
C GLY A 57 6.29 -0.17 9.61
N GLN A 58 7.23 -0.12 10.55
CA GLN A 58 8.67 -0.02 10.29
C GLN A 58 9.40 -1.21 10.91
N PRO A 59 10.59 -1.58 10.41
CA PRO A 59 11.32 -2.76 10.85
C PRO A 59 12.02 -2.54 12.20
N PHE A 60 11.26 -2.32 13.27
CA PHE A 60 11.80 -2.17 14.63
C PHE A 60 12.39 -3.49 15.15
N SER A 61 13.66 -3.44 15.53
CA SER A 61 14.42 -4.58 16.09
C SER A 61 15.21 -4.22 17.36
N ALA A 62 15.21 -2.95 17.76
CA ALA A 62 15.87 -2.53 18.98
C ALA A 62 15.03 -2.91 20.22
N SER A 63 15.69 -3.21 21.34
CA SER A 63 15.03 -3.74 22.55
C SER A 63 14.09 -2.75 23.24
N GLN A 64 14.29 -1.44 23.04
CA GLN A 64 13.42 -0.40 23.62
C GLN A 64 12.07 -0.24 22.89
N TYR A 65 11.89 -0.86 21.72
CA TYR A 65 10.66 -0.74 20.93
C TYR A 65 9.84 -2.01 20.97
N PHE A 66 8.53 -1.86 20.73
CA PHE A 66 7.68 -3.01 20.43
C PHE A 66 8.06 -3.61 19.08
N TRP A 67 8.32 -4.91 19.08
CA TRP A 67 8.66 -5.63 17.86
C TRP A 67 7.39 -5.95 17.09
N PRO A 68 7.31 -5.56 15.81
CA PRO A 68 6.12 -5.76 15.02
C PRO A 68 6.11 -7.18 14.45
N ARG A 69 5.04 -7.53 13.73
CA ARG A 69 4.95 -8.84 13.08
C ARG A 69 6.10 -9.02 12.07
N PRO A 70 6.61 -10.24 11.86
CA PRO A 70 7.62 -10.45 10.83
C PRO A 70 7.09 -10.07 9.44
N SER A 71 7.86 -9.27 8.71
CA SER A 71 7.59 -8.94 7.32
C SER A 71 8.49 -9.78 6.40
N ALA A 72 7.92 -10.26 5.30
CA ALA A 72 8.59 -11.08 4.30
C ALA A 72 8.74 -10.35 2.96
N THR A 73 8.69 -9.02 2.97
CA THR A 73 8.92 -8.19 1.79
C THR A 73 10.32 -8.39 1.22
N THR A 74 10.46 -8.25 -0.10
CA THR A 74 11.75 -8.38 -0.79
C THR A 74 12.65 -7.16 -0.52
N GLY A 75 13.96 -7.39 -0.57
CA GLY A 75 14.99 -6.38 -0.25
C GLY A 75 15.22 -6.25 1.26
N PHE A 76 14.22 -5.77 2.01
CA PHE A 76 14.27 -5.65 3.46
C PHE A 76 12.85 -5.78 4.06
N ALA A 77 12.77 -6.04 5.37
CA ALA A 77 11.50 -6.15 6.09
C ALA A 77 10.74 -4.81 6.12
N TYR A 78 9.42 -4.84 5.98
CA TYR A 78 8.56 -3.63 5.93
C TYR A 78 8.85 -2.70 4.74
N ASN A 79 9.31 -3.24 3.61
CA ASN A 79 9.55 -2.46 2.40
C ASN A 79 8.22 -2.12 1.67
N PRO A 80 7.81 -0.83 1.62
CA PRO A 80 6.55 -0.43 1.00
C PRO A 80 6.56 -0.58 -0.53
N LEU A 81 7.74 -0.58 -1.17
CA LEU A 81 7.85 -0.76 -2.62
C LEU A 81 7.65 -2.23 -3.04
N ALA A 82 7.89 -3.17 -2.13
CA ALA A 82 7.68 -4.59 -2.39
C ALA A 82 6.22 -5.01 -2.15
N SER A 83 5.60 -4.53 -1.07
CA SER A 83 4.18 -4.76 -0.74
C SER A 83 3.69 -6.23 -0.88
N GLY A 84 4.59 -7.19 -0.59
CA GLY A 84 4.33 -8.63 -0.72
C GLY A 84 4.30 -9.37 0.62
N GLY A 85 3.92 -10.64 0.58
CA GLY A 85 3.85 -11.52 1.75
C GLY A 85 4.64 -12.82 1.57
N SER A 86 4.73 -13.59 2.65
CA SER A 86 5.24 -14.97 2.60
C SER A 86 4.19 -15.89 1.97
N ASN A 87 4.49 -16.44 0.80
CA ASN A 87 3.59 -17.36 0.07
C ASN A 87 3.93 -18.85 0.29
N TYR A 88 4.70 -19.18 1.32
CA TYR A 88 4.98 -20.58 1.65
C TYR A 88 3.76 -21.28 2.27
N GLY A 89 3.48 -22.50 1.81
CA GLY A 89 2.46 -23.36 2.39
C GLY A 89 2.86 -23.92 3.76
N PRO A 90 1.89 -24.46 4.53
CA PRO A 90 2.10 -24.90 5.92
C PRO A 90 3.07 -26.08 6.05
N THR A 91 3.21 -26.90 5.00
CA THR A 91 4.15 -28.06 4.97
C THR A 91 5.50 -27.72 4.35
N ASN A 92 5.73 -26.47 3.95
CA ASN A 92 6.97 -26.08 3.30
C ASN A 92 8.14 -26.11 4.32
N PRO A 93 9.24 -26.81 4.03
CA PRO A 93 10.35 -26.94 4.98
C PRO A 93 11.02 -25.60 5.31
N VAL A 94 11.07 -24.65 4.37
CA VAL A 94 11.62 -23.30 4.61
C VAL A 94 10.74 -22.51 5.58
N TYR A 95 9.42 -22.64 5.47
CA TYR A 95 8.48 -22.00 6.38
C TYR A 95 8.62 -22.56 7.80
N LEU A 96 8.59 -23.89 7.95
CA LEU A 96 8.73 -24.56 9.24
C LEU A 96 10.05 -24.18 9.92
N LYS A 97 11.16 -24.14 9.16
CA LYS A 97 12.45 -23.67 9.66
C LYS A 97 12.39 -22.22 10.13
N THR A 98 11.84 -21.33 9.31
CA THR A 98 11.76 -19.89 9.62
C THR A 98 10.94 -19.60 10.88
N VAL A 99 9.83 -20.33 11.08
CA VAL A 99 9.03 -20.22 12.32
C VAL A 99 9.84 -20.77 13.50
N GLY A 100 10.45 -21.95 13.34
CA GLY A 100 11.29 -22.54 14.38
C GLY A 100 12.46 -21.65 14.81
N ASP A 101 13.06 -20.89 13.88
CA ASP A 101 14.15 -19.96 14.19
C ASP A 101 13.67 -18.69 14.93
N ARG A 102 12.39 -18.34 14.85
CA ARG A 102 11.80 -17.15 15.52
C ARG A 102 11.25 -17.42 16.92
N VAL A 103 10.95 -18.68 17.22
CA VAL A 103 10.37 -19.10 18.51
C VAL A 103 11.45 -19.47 19.53
N LYS A 104 12.68 -19.74 19.07
CA LYS A 104 13.84 -19.98 19.92
C LYS A 104 14.32 -18.70 20.58
#